data_AF-A0A355B632-F1
#
_entry.id   AF-A0A355B632-F1
#
_cell.length_a   1.000
_cell.length_b   1.000
_cell.length_c   1.000
_cell.angle_alpha   90.00
_cell.angle_beta   90.00
_cell.angle_gamma   90.00
#
_symmetry.space_group_name_H-M   'P 1'
#
loop_
_entity.id
_entity.type
_entity.pdbx_description
1 polymer ?
#
loop_
_entity_poly.entity_id
_entity_poly.type
_entity_poly.pdbx_seq_one_letter_code
_entity_poly.pdbx_strand_id
1 'polypeptide(L)'
;MHKRWKKLFAPKFSLDEKSETEEREQKELFERIHRSREGNPKLRSEKKNASLKKNGDLGCEICRFDFERAYGDLGKGFVEFHHAKPAAQMTAGEKTRLSDLVLVCSNCHAMLHRNEPGLTIEELKALWRG
;
A
#
# COMPACT_ATOMS: atom_id res chain seq x y z
N MET A 1 48.12 23.60 33.56
CA MET A 1 47.18 23.41 34.69
C MET A 1 46.29 22.21 34.39
N HIS A 2 46.37 21.15 35.21
CA HIS A 2 45.33 20.13 35.57
C HIS A 2 44.49 19.45 34.44
N LYS A 3 44.28 18.13 34.30
CA LYS A 3 44.42 16.85 35.06
C LYS A 3 44.20 15.74 34.00
N ARG A 4 45.02 14.69 33.87
CA ARG A 4 44.94 13.35 34.52
C ARG A 4 43.58 12.61 34.44
N TRP A 5 43.56 11.62 33.54
CA TRP A 5 42.91 10.28 33.61
C TRP A 5 41.36 10.17 33.60
N LYS A 6 40.83 9.52 32.55
CA LYS A 6 40.15 8.20 32.64
C LYS A 6 40.00 7.58 31.25
N LYS A 7 40.67 6.44 31.05
CA LYS A 7 40.30 5.45 30.03
C LYS A 7 38.89 4.91 30.36
N LEU A 8 38.29 4.27 29.36
CA LEU A 8 37.26 3.22 29.41
C LEU A 8 35.83 3.66 29.06
N PHE A 9 35.33 3.05 27.97
CA PHE A 9 33.95 3.00 27.47
C PHE A 9 33.36 4.27 26.83
N ALA A 10 33.53 4.36 25.52
CA ALA A 10 32.38 4.57 24.64
C ALA A 10 32.31 3.32 23.73
N PRO A 11 31.18 2.60 23.68
CA PRO A 11 31.03 1.46 22.77
C PRO A 11 31.35 1.92 21.35
N LYS A 12 32.01 1.05 20.57
CA LYS A 12 31.87 1.09 19.11
C LYS A 12 30.37 0.94 18.83
N PHE A 13 29.67 2.05 18.70
CA PHE A 13 28.38 2.04 18.03
C PHE A 13 28.73 1.93 16.55
N SER A 14 28.89 0.70 16.07
CA SER A 14 28.64 0.43 14.66
C SER A 14 27.18 0.84 14.46
N LEU A 15 26.98 1.94 13.74
CA LEU A 15 25.72 2.12 13.06
C LEU A 15 25.69 0.97 12.07
N ASP A 16 24.90 -0.06 12.38
CA ASP A 16 24.68 -1.18 11.48
C ASP A 16 24.14 -0.61 10.16
N GLU A 17 25.03 -0.40 9.19
CA GLU A 17 24.67 -0.27 7.78
C GLU A 17 24.04 -1.60 7.41
N LYS A 18 22.71 -1.67 7.49
CA LYS A 18 21.96 -2.79 6.94
C LYS A 18 22.41 -2.96 5.50
N SER A 19 22.81 -4.18 5.15
CA SER A 19 23.26 -4.45 3.79
C SER A 19 22.11 -4.18 2.81
N GLU A 20 22.43 -3.70 1.61
CA GLU A 20 21.42 -3.48 0.55
C GLU A 20 20.56 -4.74 0.30
N THR A 21 21.12 -5.92 0.54
CA THR A 21 20.44 -7.22 0.47
C THR A 21 19.37 -7.37 1.54
N GLU A 22 19.68 -7.06 2.80
CA GLU A 22 18.73 -7.15 3.92
C GLU A 22 17.57 -6.15 3.75
N GLU A 23 17.85 -4.96 3.22
CA GLU A 23 16.79 -4.00 2.91
C GLU A 23 15.86 -4.50 1.81
N ARG A 24 16.39 -5.15 0.77
CA ARG A 24 15.58 -5.70 -0.33
C ARG A 24 14.71 -6.85 0.12
N GLU A 25 15.23 -7.76 0.94
CA GLU A 25 14.46 -8.89 1.49
C GLU A 25 13.31 -8.41 2.39
N GLN A 26 13.56 -7.41 3.24
CA GLN A 26 12.52 -6.79 4.06
C GLN A 26 11.43 -6.14 3.19
N LYS A 27 11.80 -5.48 2.08
CA LYS A 27 10.86 -4.88 1.13
C LYS A 27 10.01 -5.94 0.41
N GLU A 28 10.61 -7.01 -0.08
CA GLU A 28 9.90 -8.11 -0.73
C GLU A 28 8.90 -8.80 0.22
N LEU A 29 9.30 -9.00 1.48
CA LEU A 29 8.43 -9.53 2.53
C LEU A 29 7.25 -8.58 2.79
N PHE A 30 7.52 -7.29 2.84
CA PHE A 30 6.55 -6.25 3.11
C PHE A 30 5.47 -6.15 2.01
N GLU A 31 5.91 -6.11 0.75
CA GLU A 31 5.05 -6.20 -0.46
C GLU A 31 4.17 -7.44 -0.44
N ARG A 32 4.75 -8.60 -0.08
CA ARG A 32 4.00 -9.87 0.01
C ARG A 32 2.93 -9.81 1.09
N ILE A 33 3.22 -9.24 2.25
CA ILE A 33 2.24 -9.04 3.34
C ILE A 33 1.14 -8.07 2.90
N HIS A 34 1.50 -6.97 2.24
CA HIS A 34 0.55 -5.99 1.71
C HIS A 34 -0.45 -6.65 0.75
N ARG A 35 0.07 -7.38 -0.24
CA ARG A 35 -0.74 -8.10 -1.24
C ARG A 35 -1.60 -9.20 -0.61
N SER A 36 -1.07 -9.91 0.39
CA SER A 36 -1.84 -10.92 1.12
C SER A 36 -3.04 -10.31 1.86
N ARG A 37 -2.87 -9.13 2.45
CA ARG A 37 -3.94 -8.40 3.13
C ARG A 37 -5.00 -7.86 2.18
N GLU A 38 -4.67 -7.60 0.91
CA GLU A 38 -5.67 -7.24 -0.13
C GLU A 38 -6.68 -8.38 -0.34
N GLY A 39 -6.35 -9.58 0.14
CA GLY A 39 -7.11 -10.81 -0.04
C GLY A 39 -8.30 -11.06 0.89
N ASN A 40 -8.56 -10.28 1.95
CA ASN A 40 -9.68 -10.60 2.87
C ASN A 40 -11.04 -10.59 2.13
N PRO A 41 -11.67 -11.75 1.86
CA PRO A 41 -12.83 -11.82 0.98
C PRO A 41 -14.05 -11.08 1.53
N LYS A 42 -14.21 -11.08 2.86
CA LYS A 42 -15.31 -10.40 3.53
C LYS A 42 -15.20 -8.88 3.38
N LEU A 43 -14.02 -8.32 3.68
CA LEU A 43 -13.79 -6.87 3.53
C LEU A 43 -13.91 -6.42 2.06
N ARG A 44 -13.42 -7.24 1.11
CA ARG A 44 -13.59 -6.96 -0.32
C ARG A 44 -15.05 -6.91 -0.73
N SER A 45 -15.85 -7.90 -0.30
CA SER A 45 -17.29 -7.93 -0.57
C SER A 45 -18.01 -6.72 0.05
N GLU A 46 -17.73 -6.42 1.31
CA GLU A 46 -18.28 -5.27 2.02
C GLU A 46 -17.92 -3.93 1.34
N LYS A 47 -16.66 -3.75 0.90
CA LYS A 47 -16.23 -2.54 0.19
C LYS A 47 -16.88 -2.42 -1.19
N LYS A 48 -17.06 -3.51 -1.94
CA LYS A 48 -17.82 -3.50 -3.21
C LYS A 48 -19.26 -3.06 -2.97
N ASN A 49 -19.94 -3.69 -2.01
CA ASN A 49 -21.33 -3.35 -1.69
C ASN A 49 -21.46 -1.88 -1.25
N ALA A 50 -20.51 -1.39 -0.45
CA ALA A 50 -20.47 0.01 -0.06
C ALA A 50 -20.28 0.95 -1.25
N SER A 51 -19.39 0.61 -2.20
CA SER A 51 -19.21 1.39 -3.43
C SER A 51 -20.45 1.38 -4.30
N LEU A 52 -21.04 0.21 -4.56
CA LEU A 52 -22.26 0.07 -5.35
C LEU A 52 -23.42 0.87 -4.73
N LYS A 53 -23.59 0.80 -3.41
CA LYS A 53 -24.63 1.57 -2.71
C LYS A 53 -24.40 3.08 -2.79
N LYS A 54 -23.15 3.53 -2.75
CA LYS A 54 -22.79 4.95 -2.72
C LYS A 54 -22.77 5.58 -4.12
N ASN A 55 -22.19 4.88 -5.09
CA ASN A 55 -21.83 5.41 -6.40
C ASN A 55 -22.64 4.77 -7.54
N GLY A 56 -23.23 3.58 -7.31
CA GLY A 56 -23.87 2.78 -8.36
C GLY A 56 -22.91 1.92 -9.19
N ASP A 57 -21.60 2.02 -8.96
CA ASP A 57 -20.56 1.32 -9.73
C ASP A 57 -19.36 0.86 -8.88
N LEU A 58 -18.40 0.20 -9.55
CA LEU A 58 -17.11 -0.22 -8.99
C LEU A 58 -15.95 0.51 -9.66
N GLY A 59 -16.18 1.75 -10.13
CA GLY A 59 -15.16 2.52 -10.84
C GLY A 59 -13.91 2.77 -9.99
N CYS A 60 -12.75 2.83 -10.64
CA CYS A 60 -11.46 3.12 -10.02
C CYS A 60 -11.48 4.49 -9.33
N GLU A 61 -11.16 4.59 -8.04
CA GLU A 61 -11.18 5.82 -7.22
C GLU A 61 -10.16 6.88 -7.65
N ILE A 62 -9.32 6.57 -8.65
CA ILE A 62 -8.33 7.48 -9.25
C ILE A 62 -8.81 7.95 -10.63
N CYS A 63 -8.90 7.04 -11.61
CA CYS A 63 -9.17 7.40 -13.01
C CYS A 63 -10.63 7.18 -13.44
N ARG A 64 -11.49 6.67 -12.56
CA ARG A 64 -12.91 6.36 -12.82
C ARG A 64 -13.15 5.28 -13.89
N PHE A 65 -12.11 4.59 -14.33
CA PHE A 65 -12.24 3.40 -15.17
C PHE A 65 -13.09 2.34 -14.47
N ASP A 66 -14.08 1.80 -15.17
CA ASP A 66 -14.97 0.75 -14.68
C ASP A 66 -14.97 -0.40 -15.69
N PHE A 67 -14.66 -1.61 -15.23
CA PHE A 67 -14.49 -2.77 -16.10
C PHE A 67 -15.82 -3.25 -16.69
N GLU A 68 -16.93 -3.15 -15.96
CA GLU A 68 -18.25 -3.56 -16.47
C GLU A 68 -18.72 -2.61 -17.57
N ARG A 69 -18.50 -1.30 -17.41
CA ARG A 69 -18.78 -0.31 -18.45
C ARG A 69 -17.91 -0.47 -19.68
N ALA A 70 -16.64 -0.87 -19.52
CA ALA A 70 -15.70 -1.01 -20.63
C ALA A 70 -15.83 -2.36 -21.36
N TYR A 71 -16.11 -3.44 -20.64
CA TYR A 71 -16.05 -4.82 -21.15
C TYR A 71 -17.36 -5.61 -21.02
N GLY A 72 -18.43 -5.00 -20.49
CA GLY A 72 -19.71 -5.67 -20.25
C GLY A 72 -19.60 -6.77 -19.19
N ASP A 73 -20.28 -7.89 -19.41
CA ASP A 73 -20.34 -9.01 -18.46
C ASP A 73 -18.97 -9.56 -18.08
N LEU A 74 -17.97 -9.48 -18.97
CA LEU A 74 -16.61 -9.91 -18.68
C LEU A 74 -15.98 -9.11 -17.52
N GLY A 75 -16.29 -7.81 -17.44
CA GLY A 75 -15.79 -6.93 -16.39
C GLY A 75 -16.65 -6.87 -15.14
N LYS A 76 -17.78 -7.57 -15.13
CA LYS A 76 -18.77 -7.48 -14.06
C LYS A 76 -18.18 -7.84 -12.71
N GLY A 77 -18.27 -6.91 -11.76
CA GLY A 77 -17.72 -7.11 -10.43
C GLY A 77 -16.18 -7.10 -10.35
N PHE A 78 -15.46 -6.92 -11.46
CA PHE A 78 -14.01 -6.91 -11.48
C PHE A 78 -13.47 -5.53 -11.10
N VAL A 79 -12.59 -5.52 -10.10
CA VAL A 79 -11.89 -4.35 -9.57
C VAL A 79 -10.78 -4.84 -8.64
N GLU A 80 -9.69 -4.08 -8.55
CA GLU A 80 -8.59 -4.37 -7.64
C GLU A 80 -8.70 -3.53 -6.37
N PHE A 81 -8.05 -4.00 -5.31
CA PHE A 81 -8.08 -3.36 -4.00
C PHE A 81 -6.66 -2.97 -3.63
N HIS A 82 -6.47 -1.70 -3.30
CA HIS A 82 -5.21 -1.19 -2.77
C HIS A 82 -5.43 -0.68 -1.34
N HIS A 83 -4.45 -0.87 -0.45
CA HIS A 83 -4.51 -0.26 0.87
C HIS A 83 -4.01 1.17 0.81
N ALA A 84 -4.81 2.14 1.22
CA ALA A 84 -4.40 3.54 1.27
C ALA A 84 -3.21 3.79 2.22
N LYS A 85 -3.09 2.96 3.26
CA LYS A 85 -2.01 3.01 4.24
C LYS A 85 -1.05 1.84 3.99
N PRO A 86 0.24 2.09 3.73
CA PRO A 86 1.23 1.03 3.65
C PRO A 86 1.21 0.20 4.94
N ALA A 87 1.24 -1.12 4.81
CA ALA A 87 1.31 -2.05 5.94
C ALA A 87 2.43 -1.75 6.98
N ALA A 88 3.47 -0.95 6.65
CA ALA A 88 4.65 -0.66 7.47
C ALA A 88 4.31 0.42 8.49
N GLN A 89 3.29 1.21 8.16
CA GLN A 89 2.70 2.21 9.02
C GLN A 89 1.57 1.62 9.87
N MET A 90 1.17 0.35 9.66
CA MET A 90 0.15 -0.31 10.48
C MET A 90 0.75 -0.84 11.77
N THR A 91 0.08 -0.61 12.90
CA THR A 91 0.52 -1.16 14.18
C THR A 91 0.23 -2.66 14.28
N ALA A 92 1.03 -3.40 15.06
CA ALA A 92 0.79 -4.81 15.29
C ALA A 92 -0.60 -5.03 15.92
N GLY A 93 -1.45 -5.82 15.26
CA GLY A 93 -2.83 -6.05 15.68
C GLY A 93 -3.85 -5.04 15.14
N GLU A 94 -3.43 -4.01 14.38
CA GLU A 94 -4.35 -3.10 13.69
C GLU A 94 -5.17 -3.88 12.66
N LYS A 95 -6.50 -3.89 12.84
CA LYS A 95 -7.43 -4.52 11.89
C LYS A 95 -7.65 -3.58 10.71
N THR A 96 -7.52 -4.10 9.49
CA THR A 96 -7.91 -3.38 8.28
C THR A 96 -9.39 -3.00 8.35
N ARG A 97 -9.68 -1.71 8.22
CA ARG A 97 -11.03 -1.17 8.09
C ARG A 97 -11.41 -1.04 6.61
N LEU A 98 -12.70 -0.92 6.33
CA LEU A 98 -13.17 -0.63 4.97
C LEU A 98 -12.63 0.70 4.41
N SER A 99 -12.40 1.69 5.28
CA SER A 99 -11.80 2.98 4.91
C SER A 99 -10.36 2.86 4.43
N ASP A 100 -9.67 1.78 4.80
CA ASP A 100 -8.27 1.58 4.46
C ASP A 100 -8.13 0.95 3.06
N LEU A 101 -9.24 0.50 2.45
CA LEU A 101 -9.29 -0.10 1.12
C LEU A 101 -9.77 0.92 0.08
N VAL A 102 -9.09 0.94 -1.06
CA VAL A 102 -9.39 1.79 -2.20
C VAL A 102 -9.60 0.91 -3.43
N LEU A 103 -10.69 1.16 -4.16
CA LEU A 103 -10.95 0.47 -5.42
C LEU A 103 -10.11 1.10 -6.54
N VAL A 104 -9.32 0.29 -7.23
CA VAL A 104 -8.45 0.73 -8.32
C VAL A 104 -8.56 -0.19 -9.53
N CYS A 105 -8.27 0.32 -10.73
CA CYS A 105 -8.11 -0.52 -11.91
C CYS A 105 -6.69 -1.07 -11.98
N SER A 106 -6.47 -2.11 -12.79
CA SER A 106 -5.16 -2.76 -12.93
C SER A 106 -4.03 -1.83 -13.33
N ASN A 107 -4.32 -0.83 -14.17
CA ASN A 107 -3.32 0.19 -14.54
C ASN A 107 -2.96 1.08 -13.35
N CYS A 108 -3.96 1.58 -12.61
CA CYS A 108 -3.72 2.40 -11.45
C CYS A 108 -3.06 1.62 -10.31
N HIS A 109 -3.44 0.36 -10.07
CA HIS A 109 -2.79 -0.49 -9.07
C HIS A 109 -1.31 -0.68 -9.41
N ALA A 110 -1.01 -1.01 -10.66
CA ALA A 110 0.38 -1.11 -11.12
C ALA A 110 1.16 0.19 -10.95
N MET A 111 0.54 1.36 -11.18
CA MET A 111 1.20 2.66 -10.99
C MET A 111 1.43 3.02 -9.52
N LEU A 112 0.53 2.64 -8.61
CA LEU A 112 0.71 2.82 -7.16
C LEU A 112 1.93 2.04 -6.65
N HIS A 113 2.16 0.84 -7.19
CA HIS A 113 3.30 -0.02 -6.83
C HIS A 113 4.52 0.17 -7.75
N ARG A 114 4.55 1.19 -8.62
CA ARG A 114 5.63 1.32 -9.62
C ARG A 114 6.97 1.78 -9.04
N ASN A 115 6.93 2.58 -7.97
CA ASN A 115 8.11 3.17 -7.32
C ASN A 115 8.23 2.69 -5.87
N GLU A 116 9.39 2.96 -5.25
CA GLU A 116 9.62 2.73 -3.82
C GLU A 116 10.12 4.03 -3.16
N PRO A 117 9.39 4.59 -2.16
CA PRO A 117 8.06 4.15 -1.72
C PRO A 117 7.02 4.29 -2.84
N GLY A 118 6.01 3.41 -2.79
CA GLY A 118 4.86 3.48 -3.69
C GLY A 118 4.15 4.82 -3.58
N LEU A 119 3.47 5.21 -4.66
CA LEU A 119 2.70 6.45 -4.67
C LEU A 119 1.47 6.31 -3.79
N THR A 120 1.13 7.38 -3.08
CA THR A 120 -0.18 7.56 -2.47
C THR A 120 -1.27 7.73 -3.55
N ILE A 121 -2.52 7.52 -3.15
CA ILE A 121 -3.68 7.76 -4.00
C ILE A 121 -3.70 9.22 -4.50
N GLU A 122 -3.39 10.16 -3.62
CA GLU A 122 -3.38 11.60 -3.90
C GLU A 122 -2.27 11.97 -4.89
N GLU A 123 -1.07 11.40 -4.73
CA GLU A 123 0.04 11.61 -5.66
C GLU A 123 -0.28 11.07 -7.04
N LEU A 124 -0.83 9.85 -7.14
CA LEU A 124 -1.18 9.29 -8.44
C LEU A 124 -2.35 10.06 -9.10
N LYS A 125 -3.33 10.54 -8.32
CA LYS A 125 -4.38 11.43 -8.83
C LYS A 125 -3.82 12.72 -9.42
N ALA A 126 -2.80 13.30 -8.81
CA ALA A 126 -2.15 14.51 -9.30
C ALA A 126 -1.39 14.29 -10.62
N LEU A 127 -0.94 13.06 -10.88
CA LEU A 127 -0.22 12.70 -12.12
C LEU A 127 -1.14 12.24 -13.25
N TRP A 128 -2.37 11.80 -12.95
CA TRP A 128 -3.32 11.28 -13.93
C TRP A 128 -3.83 12.37 -14.89
N ARG A 129 -3.89 12.05 -16.20
CA ARG A 129 -4.24 13.03 -17.26
C ARG A 129 -5.47 12.68 -18.11
N GLY A 130 -6.12 11.55 -17.85
CA GLY A 130 -7.29 11.07 -18.62
C GLY A 130 -6.94 10.00 -19.63
#